data_AF-A0A662YKF1-F1
#
_entry.id   AF-A0A662YKF1-F1
#
_cell.length_a   1.000
_cell.length_b   1.000
_cell.length_c   1.000
_cell.angle_alpha   90.00
_cell.angle_beta   90.00
_cell.angle_gamma   90.00
#
_symmetry.space_group_name_H-M   'P 1'
#
loop_
_entity.id
_entity.type
_entity.pdbx_description
1 polymer ?
#
loop_
_entity_poly.entity_id
_entity_poly.type
_entity_poly.pdbx_seq_one_letter_code
_entity_poly.pdbx_strand_id
1 'polypeptide(L)'
;MSFWPCNSSSNEGLVKNLRRTGVIHSPAVFDAMVRTDRAKYMARIETPDGGGVSELLTYQDSPHPIGFNQTISAPHMHGHAMELGYAAVKDVNSPRILDVGAGSGYLTACLGRLVEAQNGHVFGVELVPGLVQFAKKNIQTADGDLLDRDLVSIRCHNGWDGLPNEAPFQYIHVGAAAEKVPQALMDQLADGGRLVLPLDEPRGGQMLVEVTPGVIRSAAVFDAMTRTDRAKYLPITGGSCLEDAYQDSPVPIGYNQTISAPHMHAHVLELGYATISDVDKPRVLDIGAGSGYLTASFGRLVDAADGHVFGLELLPQLAQFAKKNVQQADADLLDRGVLSLHCHNGWHGLPTEASFHFIFVGAAVTSAPQVLLDQLADGGQLVVPIDEPRGGQALVSITRRGASFVHQKLMPACFVPLVRGELAQKRRGLGKTQCELNGFETKLLHATHSFRTIRQ
;
A
#
# COMPACT_ATOMS: atom_id res chain seq x y z
N MET A 1 7.90 -10.14 -34.23
CA MET A 1 6.51 -10.35 -34.67
C MET A 1 5.96 -8.99 -35.10
N SER A 2 5.42 -8.90 -36.29
CA SER A 2 4.80 -7.70 -36.85
C SER A 2 3.58 -7.28 -36.00
N PHE A 3 3.61 -6.07 -35.45
CA PHE A 3 2.47 -5.43 -34.75
C PHE A 3 1.36 -5.15 -35.78
N TRP A 4 0.42 -6.08 -35.95
CA TRP A 4 -0.87 -5.76 -36.55
C TRP A 4 -1.70 -5.02 -35.49
N PRO A 5 -2.25 -3.82 -35.77
CA PRO A 5 -3.12 -3.15 -34.82
C PRO A 5 -4.33 -4.05 -34.54
N CYS A 6 -4.64 -4.22 -33.25
CA CYS A 6 -5.69 -5.12 -32.77
C CYS A 6 -7.07 -4.47 -33.01
N ASN A 7 -7.43 -4.29 -34.28
CA ASN A 7 -8.63 -3.58 -34.69
C ASN A 7 -9.88 -4.42 -34.39
N SER A 8 -10.93 -3.75 -33.93
CA SER A 8 -12.27 -4.32 -33.79
C SER A 8 -13.31 -3.43 -34.44
N SER A 9 -14.49 -4.00 -34.74
CA SER A 9 -15.66 -3.25 -35.19
C SER A 9 -16.64 -2.92 -34.05
N SER A 10 -16.31 -3.28 -32.80
CA SER A 10 -17.14 -2.99 -31.63
C SER A 10 -16.31 -2.77 -30.36
N ASN A 11 -16.90 -2.08 -29.38
CA ASN A 11 -16.29 -1.89 -28.06
C ASN A 11 -15.98 -3.23 -27.36
N GLU A 12 -16.93 -4.17 -27.38
CA GLU A 12 -16.72 -5.48 -26.76
C GLU A 12 -15.57 -6.25 -27.43
N GLY A 13 -15.45 -6.18 -28.75
CA GLY A 13 -14.37 -6.83 -29.48
C GLY A 13 -13.00 -6.18 -29.19
N LEU A 14 -12.95 -4.85 -29.05
CA LEU A 14 -11.75 -4.14 -28.58
C LEU A 14 -11.33 -4.62 -27.19
N VAL A 15 -12.24 -4.68 -26.23
CA VAL A 15 -11.92 -5.09 -24.85
C VAL A 15 -11.55 -6.58 -24.78
N LYS A 16 -12.19 -7.45 -25.57
CA LYS A 16 -11.78 -8.86 -25.73
C LYS A 16 -10.35 -8.99 -26.29
N ASN A 17 -9.97 -8.12 -27.22
CA ASN A 17 -8.61 -8.08 -27.75
C ASN A 17 -7.59 -7.69 -26.67
N LEU A 18 -7.87 -6.66 -25.87
CA LEU A 18 -7.02 -6.26 -24.74
C LEU A 18 -6.87 -7.37 -23.70
N ARG A 19 -7.94 -8.14 -23.45
CA ARG A 19 -7.89 -9.30 -22.56
C ARG A 19 -7.03 -10.42 -23.12
N ARG A 20 -7.14 -10.69 -24.42
CA ARG A 20 -6.35 -11.72 -25.12
C ARG A 20 -4.85 -11.39 -25.12
N THR A 21 -4.47 -10.12 -25.18
CA THR A 21 -3.08 -9.68 -25.13
C THR A 21 -2.53 -9.55 -23.70
N GLY A 22 -3.34 -9.80 -22.67
CA GLY A 22 -2.94 -9.75 -21.26
C GLY A 22 -2.93 -8.35 -20.65
N VAL A 23 -3.41 -7.33 -21.38
CA VAL A 23 -3.55 -5.96 -20.85
C VAL A 23 -4.64 -5.89 -19.78
N ILE A 24 -5.74 -6.62 -20.00
CA ILE A 24 -6.84 -6.75 -19.04
C ILE A 24 -6.91 -8.20 -18.58
N HIS A 25 -7.01 -8.43 -17.28
CA HIS A 25 -7.15 -9.75 -16.69
C HIS A 25 -8.28 -9.83 -15.67
N SER A 26 -8.59 -8.73 -14.99
CA SER A 26 -9.60 -8.68 -13.94
C SER A 26 -11.01 -8.67 -14.52
N PRO A 27 -11.93 -9.53 -14.03
CA PRO A 27 -13.33 -9.51 -14.49
C PRO A 27 -14.01 -8.15 -14.31
N ALA A 28 -13.73 -7.44 -13.21
CA ALA A 28 -14.30 -6.12 -12.93
C ALA A 28 -13.84 -5.06 -13.96
N VAL A 29 -12.55 -5.03 -14.30
CA VAL A 29 -12.00 -4.13 -15.33
C VAL A 29 -12.59 -4.44 -16.70
N PHE A 30 -12.69 -5.72 -17.04
CA PHE A 30 -13.31 -6.16 -18.28
C PHE A 30 -14.78 -5.68 -18.38
N ASP A 31 -15.59 -5.89 -17.34
CA ASP A 31 -16.99 -5.47 -17.32
C ASP A 31 -17.13 -3.94 -17.46
N ALA A 32 -16.36 -3.18 -16.67
CA ALA A 32 -16.38 -1.72 -16.69
C ALA A 32 -16.07 -1.14 -18.08
N MET A 33 -15.03 -1.66 -18.75
CA MET A 33 -14.65 -1.22 -20.08
C MET A 33 -15.62 -1.70 -21.18
N VAL A 34 -16.22 -2.88 -21.05
CA VAL A 34 -17.25 -3.35 -22.00
C VAL A 34 -18.50 -2.46 -21.93
N ARG A 35 -18.90 -2.04 -20.73
CA ARG A 35 -20.08 -1.20 -20.51
C ARG A 35 -19.88 0.27 -20.87
N THR A 36 -18.64 0.73 -20.90
CA THR A 36 -18.28 2.11 -21.27
C THR A 36 -17.86 2.14 -22.74
N ASP A 37 -18.80 2.41 -23.64
CA ASP A 37 -18.54 2.35 -25.08
C ASP A 37 -17.66 3.52 -25.55
N ARG A 38 -16.39 3.23 -25.87
CA ARG A 38 -15.38 4.22 -26.26
C ARG A 38 -15.82 5.13 -27.40
N ALA A 39 -16.59 4.62 -28.37
CA ALA A 39 -17.03 5.45 -29.50
C ALA A 39 -17.87 6.63 -29.04
N LYS A 40 -18.67 6.49 -27.96
CA LYS A 40 -19.53 7.57 -27.43
C LYS A 40 -18.76 8.71 -26.77
N TYR A 41 -17.48 8.50 -26.46
CA TYR A 41 -16.58 9.50 -25.87
C TYR A 41 -15.69 10.20 -26.92
N MET A 42 -15.81 9.76 -28.17
CA MET A 42 -15.06 10.29 -29.31
C MET A 42 -15.99 10.90 -30.36
N ALA A 43 -17.13 10.25 -30.60
CA ALA A 43 -18.02 10.55 -31.69
C ALA A 43 -19.08 11.55 -31.26
N ARG A 44 -18.95 12.81 -31.74
CA ARG A 44 -20.02 13.75 -32.15
C ARG A 44 -19.63 15.23 -32.15
N ILE A 45 -18.37 15.55 -32.01
CA ILE A 45 -17.96 16.95 -32.07
C ILE A 45 -17.01 17.06 -33.23
N GLU A 46 -17.43 17.80 -34.28
CA GLU A 46 -16.51 18.70 -34.97
C GLU A 46 -15.61 19.23 -33.87
N THR A 47 -14.38 18.70 -33.72
CA THR A 47 -13.44 19.32 -32.78
C THR A 47 -13.51 20.84 -33.02
N PRO A 48 -13.22 21.72 -32.05
CA PRO A 48 -13.24 23.16 -32.32
C PRO A 48 -12.47 23.57 -33.61
N ASP A 49 -11.60 22.67 -34.09
CA ASP A 49 -10.79 22.72 -35.30
C ASP A 49 -11.30 21.88 -36.51
N GLY A 50 -12.51 21.30 -36.47
CA GLY A 50 -13.22 20.67 -37.62
C GLY A 50 -12.89 19.21 -37.97
N GLY A 51 -12.20 18.45 -37.11
CA GLY A 51 -11.77 17.07 -37.39
C GLY A 51 -12.63 16.01 -36.71
N GLY A 52 -13.52 15.33 -37.45
CA GLY A 52 -14.23 14.15 -36.95
C GLY A 52 -13.38 12.87 -37.05
N VAL A 53 -13.44 12.01 -36.03
CA VAL A 53 -12.85 10.66 -36.11
C VAL A 53 -13.90 9.70 -36.69
N SER A 54 -13.56 9.00 -37.77
CA SER A 54 -14.43 7.97 -38.36
C SER A 54 -14.77 6.89 -37.33
N GLU A 55 -16.01 6.40 -37.34
CA GLU A 55 -16.49 5.32 -36.46
C GLU A 55 -15.57 4.08 -36.52
N LEU A 56 -15.00 3.79 -37.70
CA LEU A 56 -14.03 2.71 -37.93
C LEU A 56 -12.72 2.84 -37.13
N LEU A 57 -12.36 4.06 -36.71
CA LEU A 57 -11.14 4.33 -35.94
C LEU A 57 -11.39 4.34 -34.44
N THR A 58 -12.65 4.42 -33.98
CA THR A 58 -12.98 4.55 -32.55
C THR A 58 -12.60 3.33 -31.71
N TYR A 59 -12.52 2.15 -32.34
CA TYR A 59 -12.14 0.88 -31.72
C TYR A 59 -10.72 0.42 -32.10
N GLN A 60 -9.90 1.33 -32.60
CA GLN A 60 -8.48 1.08 -32.82
C GLN A 60 -7.71 1.27 -31.51
N ASP A 61 -6.73 0.39 -31.26
CA ASP A 61 -5.83 0.53 -30.11
C ASP A 61 -4.77 1.61 -30.36
N SER A 62 -5.21 2.87 -30.45
CA SER A 62 -4.38 4.04 -30.68
C SER A 62 -4.96 5.30 -30.02
N PRO A 63 -4.13 6.32 -29.71
CA PRO A 63 -4.65 7.60 -29.28
C PRO A 63 -5.36 8.33 -30.44
N HIS A 64 -6.35 9.14 -30.11
CA HIS A 64 -7.11 9.93 -31.10
C HIS A 64 -7.34 11.36 -30.63
N PRO A 65 -7.38 12.36 -31.54
CA PRO A 65 -7.57 13.75 -31.16
C PRO A 65 -8.97 13.99 -30.57
N ILE A 66 -9.03 14.86 -29.55
CA ILE A 66 -10.29 15.31 -28.92
C ILE A 66 -10.44 16.84 -28.93
N GLY A 67 -9.62 17.53 -29.73
CA GLY A 67 -9.53 18.99 -29.78
C GLY A 67 -8.56 19.57 -28.75
N PHE A 68 -8.34 20.89 -28.80
CA PHE A 68 -7.46 21.62 -27.87
C PHE A 68 -6.02 21.08 -27.80
N ASN A 69 -5.53 20.52 -28.92
CA ASN A 69 -4.23 19.85 -29.02
C ASN A 69 -4.07 18.67 -28.02
N GLN A 70 -5.17 18.04 -27.63
CA GLN A 70 -5.19 16.87 -26.73
C GLN A 70 -5.67 15.62 -27.47
N THR A 71 -5.37 14.46 -26.89
CA THR A 71 -5.84 13.16 -27.37
C THR A 71 -6.55 12.38 -26.28
N ILE A 72 -7.54 11.58 -26.66
CA ILE A 72 -7.96 10.45 -25.84
C ILE A 72 -6.89 9.35 -25.95
N SER A 73 -6.40 8.85 -24.83
CA SER A 73 -5.35 7.83 -24.76
C SER A 73 -5.75 6.53 -25.45
N ALA A 74 -4.76 5.75 -25.87
CA ALA A 74 -4.99 4.43 -26.46
C ALA A 74 -5.74 3.51 -25.48
N PRO A 75 -6.63 2.62 -25.97
CA PRO A 75 -7.32 1.62 -25.18
C PRO A 75 -6.43 0.81 -24.22
N HIS A 76 -5.23 0.37 -24.64
CA HIS A 76 -4.35 -0.36 -23.74
C HIS A 76 -3.86 0.47 -22.55
N MET A 77 -3.64 1.78 -22.72
CA MET A 77 -3.27 2.68 -21.62
C MET A 77 -4.38 2.78 -20.58
N HIS A 78 -5.64 2.89 -21.04
CA HIS A 78 -6.79 2.83 -20.13
C HIS A 78 -6.91 1.46 -19.44
N GLY A 79 -6.64 0.37 -20.15
CA GLY A 79 -6.61 -0.98 -19.57
C GLY A 79 -5.59 -1.09 -18.42
N HIS A 80 -4.36 -0.62 -18.63
CA HIS A 80 -3.34 -0.59 -17.58
C HIS A 80 -3.73 0.29 -16.38
N ALA A 81 -4.23 1.51 -16.63
CA ALA A 81 -4.71 2.40 -15.58
C ALA A 81 -5.84 1.75 -14.76
N MET A 82 -6.79 1.09 -15.44
CA MET A 82 -7.92 0.41 -14.79
C MET A 82 -7.48 -0.79 -13.95
N GLU A 83 -6.50 -1.60 -14.39
CA GLU A 83 -5.99 -2.71 -13.58
C GLU A 83 -5.27 -2.23 -12.32
N LEU A 84 -4.48 -1.17 -12.44
CA LEU A 84 -3.81 -0.54 -11.31
C LEU A 84 -4.82 0.10 -10.34
N GLY A 85 -5.84 0.77 -10.88
CA GLY A 85 -6.95 1.32 -10.11
C GLY A 85 -7.74 0.23 -9.38
N TYR A 86 -8.07 -0.87 -10.06
CA TYR A 86 -8.77 -2.01 -9.45
C TYR A 86 -7.97 -2.61 -8.29
N ALA A 87 -6.65 -2.77 -8.45
CA ALA A 87 -5.79 -3.25 -7.39
C ALA A 87 -5.79 -2.34 -6.15
N ALA A 88 -5.97 -1.02 -6.32
CA ALA A 88 -6.05 -0.06 -5.23
C ALA A 88 -7.41 -0.05 -4.51
N VAL A 89 -8.52 -0.35 -5.21
CA VAL A 89 -9.87 -0.11 -4.68
C VAL A 89 -10.68 -1.37 -4.38
N LYS A 90 -10.29 -2.55 -4.88
CA LYS A 90 -11.09 -3.80 -4.79
C LYS A 90 -11.55 -4.18 -3.38
N ASP A 91 -10.75 -3.89 -2.36
CA ASP A 91 -10.98 -4.25 -0.95
C ASP A 91 -11.36 -3.04 -0.08
N VAL A 92 -11.69 -1.89 -0.72
CA VAL A 92 -12.02 -0.64 -0.03
C VAL A 92 -13.51 -0.37 -0.10
N ASN A 93 -14.11 -0.02 1.03
CA ASN A 93 -15.48 0.46 1.09
C ASN A 93 -15.53 1.95 0.71
N SER A 94 -16.41 2.32 -0.22
CA SER A 94 -16.58 3.69 -0.71
C SER A 94 -15.27 4.37 -1.14
N PRO A 95 -14.51 3.78 -2.09
CA PRO A 95 -13.24 4.33 -2.53
C PRO A 95 -13.43 5.68 -3.23
N ARG A 96 -12.44 6.55 -3.07
CA ARG A 96 -12.35 7.86 -3.72
C ARG A 96 -11.21 7.83 -4.73
N ILE A 97 -11.52 8.19 -5.97
CA ILE A 97 -10.55 8.19 -7.08
C ILE A 97 -10.44 9.60 -7.66
N LEU A 98 -9.22 10.07 -7.94
CA LEU A 98 -8.97 11.31 -8.67
C LEU A 98 -8.43 10.98 -10.07
N ASP A 99 -9.07 11.51 -11.11
CA ASP A 99 -8.64 11.40 -12.51
C ASP A 99 -8.21 12.78 -13.01
N VAL A 100 -6.90 13.01 -13.03
CA VAL A 100 -6.27 14.27 -13.46
C VAL A 100 -6.08 14.28 -14.98
N GLY A 101 -6.66 15.28 -15.64
CA GLY A 101 -6.68 15.37 -17.10
C GLY A 101 -7.78 14.51 -17.69
N ALA A 102 -9.01 14.68 -17.19
CA ALA A 102 -10.16 13.86 -17.56
C ALA A 102 -10.47 13.88 -19.08
N GLY A 103 -10.08 14.94 -19.80
CA GLY A 103 -10.13 15.01 -21.26
C GLY A 103 -11.52 14.72 -21.84
N SER A 104 -11.70 13.54 -22.43
CA SER A 104 -12.99 13.10 -23.01
C SER A 104 -14.02 12.62 -21.99
N GLY A 105 -13.61 12.36 -20.75
CA GLY A 105 -14.42 11.72 -19.69
C GLY A 105 -14.46 10.19 -19.74
N TYR A 106 -13.81 9.55 -20.73
CA TYR A 106 -13.88 8.09 -20.93
C TYR A 106 -13.32 7.30 -19.73
N LEU A 107 -12.11 7.63 -19.27
CA LEU A 107 -11.49 6.91 -18.16
C LEU A 107 -12.24 7.17 -16.86
N THR A 108 -12.67 8.42 -16.63
CA THR A 108 -13.51 8.79 -15.48
C THR A 108 -14.77 7.91 -15.41
N ALA A 109 -15.46 7.70 -16.55
CA ALA A 109 -16.63 6.83 -16.61
C ALA A 109 -16.30 5.34 -16.39
N CYS A 110 -15.21 4.84 -16.99
CA CYS A 110 -14.74 3.48 -16.74
C CYS A 110 -14.47 3.24 -15.24
N LEU A 111 -13.78 4.18 -14.58
CA LEU A 111 -13.51 4.14 -13.14
C LEU A 111 -14.80 4.22 -12.32
N GLY A 112 -15.79 5.02 -12.75
CA GLY A 112 -17.10 5.09 -12.11
C GLY A 112 -17.82 3.74 -12.12
N ARG A 113 -17.79 3.03 -13.26
CA ARG A 113 -18.30 1.65 -13.38
C ARG A 113 -17.52 0.66 -12.50
N LEU A 114 -16.21 0.87 -12.32
CA LEU A 114 -15.36 0.01 -11.50
C LEU A 114 -15.74 0.04 -10.01
N VAL A 115 -16.13 1.20 -9.49
CA VAL A 115 -16.40 1.41 -8.05
C VAL A 115 -17.88 1.42 -7.68
N GLU A 116 -18.79 1.25 -8.65
CA GLU A 116 -20.24 1.38 -8.42
C GLU A 116 -20.77 0.40 -7.37
N ALA A 117 -20.20 -0.81 -7.28
CA ALA A 117 -20.60 -1.84 -6.32
C ALA A 117 -20.13 -1.53 -4.88
N GLN A 118 -19.13 -0.66 -4.74
CA GLN A 118 -18.55 -0.26 -3.46
C GLN A 118 -19.10 1.10 -2.98
N ASN A 119 -20.03 1.71 -3.73
CA ASN A 119 -20.51 3.07 -3.48
C ASN A 119 -19.35 4.09 -3.41
N GLY A 120 -18.39 3.95 -4.32
CA GLY A 120 -17.25 4.86 -4.47
C GLY A 120 -17.56 6.06 -5.37
N HIS A 121 -16.61 7.01 -5.44
CA HIS A 121 -16.74 8.24 -6.21
C HIS A 121 -15.48 8.55 -7.01
N VAL A 122 -15.64 8.98 -8.27
CA VAL A 122 -14.56 9.42 -9.15
C VAL A 122 -14.64 10.92 -9.41
N PHE A 123 -13.57 11.63 -9.05
CA PHE A 123 -13.41 13.05 -9.30
C PHE A 123 -12.54 13.23 -10.54
N GLY A 124 -13.14 13.57 -11.67
CA GLY A 124 -12.40 14.01 -12.85
C GLY A 124 -12.10 15.51 -12.78
N VAL A 125 -10.85 15.89 -12.99
CA VAL A 125 -10.42 17.28 -13.10
C VAL A 125 -9.81 17.54 -14.47
N GLU A 126 -10.18 18.66 -15.07
CA GLU A 126 -9.69 19.07 -16.38
C GLU A 126 -9.41 20.58 -16.35
N LEU A 127 -8.27 20.98 -16.92
CA LEU A 127 -7.81 22.37 -16.89
C LEU A 127 -8.49 23.19 -17.99
N VAL A 128 -8.74 22.58 -19.16
CA VAL A 128 -9.30 23.27 -20.33
C VAL A 128 -10.83 23.33 -20.23
N PRO A 129 -11.47 24.52 -20.11
CA PRO A 129 -12.91 24.63 -19.93
C PRO A 129 -13.74 23.98 -21.05
N GLY A 130 -13.24 24.00 -22.29
CA GLY A 130 -13.88 23.33 -23.42
C GLY A 130 -13.92 21.80 -23.27
N LEU A 131 -12.85 21.19 -22.77
CA LEU A 131 -12.79 19.76 -22.49
C LEU A 131 -13.64 19.37 -21.27
N VAL A 132 -13.76 20.25 -20.27
CA VAL A 132 -14.70 20.05 -19.15
C VAL A 132 -16.14 19.89 -19.66
N GLN A 133 -16.58 20.78 -20.55
CA GLN A 133 -17.92 20.69 -21.14
C GLN A 133 -18.07 19.45 -22.03
N PHE A 134 -17.02 19.12 -22.78
CA PHE A 134 -16.98 17.92 -23.62
C PHE A 134 -17.15 16.64 -22.80
N ALA A 135 -16.36 16.47 -21.74
CA ALA A 135 -16.43 15.31 -20.84
C ALA A 135 -17.82 15.18 -20.20
N LYS A 136 -18.37 16.28 -19.65
CA LYS A 136 -19.72 16.28 -19.06
C LYS A 136 -20.78 15.85 -20.06
N LYS A 137 -20.73 16.39 -21.28
CA LYS A 137 -21.68 16.04 -22.34
C LYS A 137 -21.56 14.58 -22.75
N ASN A 138 -20.35 14.06 -22.90
CA ASN A 138 -20.10 12.66 -23.26
C ASN A 138 -20.66 11.72 -22.19
N ILE A 139 -20.29 11.95 -20.92
CA ILE A 139 -20.78 11.12 -19.80
C ILE A 139 -22.31 11.21 -19.71
N GLN A 140 -22.90 12.41 -19.76
CA GLN A 140 -24.35 12.57 -19.69
C GLN A 140 -25.09 11.81 -20.82
N THR A 141 -24.51 11.79 -22.02
CA THR A 141 -25.13 11.15 -23.19
C THR A 141 -24.93 9.64 -23.20
N ALA A 142 -23.76 9.17 -22.78
CA ALA A 142 -23.36 7.76 -22.87
C ALA A 142 -23.73 6.95 -21.62
N ASP A 143 -23.54 7.54 -20.45
CA ASP A 143 -23.51 6.91 -19.12
C ASP A 143 -24.05 7.88 -18.05
N GLY A 144 -25.14 8.59 -18.36
CA GLY A 144 -25.70 9.65 -17.49
C GLY A 144 -26.10 9.15 -16.10
N ASP A 145 -26.36 7.85 -15.94
CA ASP A 145 -26.63 7.24 -14.65
C ASP A 145 -25.45 7.37 -13.66
N LEU A 146 -24.22 7.50 -14.15
CA LEU A 146 -23.05 7.75 -13.30
C LEU A 146 -23.07 9.15 -12.67
N LEU A 147 -23.61 10.15 -13.37
CA LEU A 147 -23.80 11.50 -12.83
C LEU A 147 -25.01 11.55 -11.90
N ASP A 148 -26.13 10.94 -12.32
CA ASP A 148 -27.39 10.95 -11.56
C ASP A 148 -27.24 10.27 -10.19
N ARG A 149 -26.40 9.23 -10.11
CA ARG A 149 -26.10 8.49 -8.88
C ARG A 149 -24.92 9.06 -8.07
N ASP A 150 -24.35 10.18 -8.51
CA ASP A 150 -23.17 10.79 -7.89
C ASP A 150 -22.01 9.79 -7.76
N LEU A 151 -21.74 9.01 -8.82
CA LEU A 151 -20.57 8.12 -8.89
C LEU A 151 -19.38 8.82 -9.55
N VAL A 152 -19.64 9.82 -10.39
CA VAL A 152 -18.60 10.59 -11.09
C VAL A 152 -18.91 12.08 -11.04
N SER A 153 -17.88 12.91 -11.02
CA SER A 153 -18.00 14.36 -11.16
C SER A 153 -16.88 14.92 -12.02
N ILE A 154 -17.15 15.95 -12.82
CA ILE A 154 -16.13 16.64 -13.64
C ILE A 154 -16.02 18.10 -13.19
N ARG A 155 -14.81 18.56 -12.87
CA ARG A 155 -14.52 19.93 -12.40
C ARG A 155 -13.50 20.61 -13.30
N CYS A 156 -13.70 21.91 -13.54
CA CYS A 156 -12.69 22.76 -14.15
C CYS A 156 -11.67 23.14 -13.06
N HIS A 157 -10.51 22.50 -13.04
CA HIS A 157 -9.52 22.69 -11.98
C HIS A 157 -8.11 22.35 -12.46
N ASN A 158 -7.12 22.96 -11.83
CA ASN A 158 -5.72 22.59 -12.05
C ASN A 158 -5.43 21.28 -11.34
N GLY A 159 -5.28 20.19 -12.11
CA GLY A 159 -5.10 18.87 -11.53
C GLY A 159 -3.77 18.65 -10.81
N TRP A 160 -2.76 19.51 -11.01
CA TRP A 160 -1.51 19.45 -10.23
C TRP A 160 -1.70 19.81 -8.76
N ASP A 161 -2.76 20.54 -8.42
CA ASP A 161 -3.12 20.89 -7.04
C ASP A 161 -3.92 19.76 -6.36
N GLY A 162 -4.33 18.74 -7.12
CA GLY A 162 -5.27 17.71 -6.67
C GLY A 162 -6.62 18.29 -6.25
N LEU A 163 -7.25 17.70 -5.23
CA LEU A 163 -8.46 18.19 -4.57
C LEU A 163 -8.34 17.95 -3.05
N PRO A 164 -7.62 18.82 -2.29
CA PRO A 164 -7.31 18.58 -0.87
C PRO A 164 -8.55 18.37 0.01
N ASN A 165 -9.66 19.06 -0.28
CA ASN A 165 -10.92 18.91 0.47
C ASN A 165 -11.65 17.58 0.18
N GLU A 166 -11.22 16.86 -0.85
CA GLU A 166 -11.79 15.58 -1.26
C GLU A 166 -10.83 14.41 -0.97
N ALA A 167 -9.62 14.70 -0.50
CA ALA A 167 -8.66 13.70 -0.05
C ALA A 167 -9.18 13.00 1.22
N PRO A 168 -8.72 11.77 1.53
CA PRO A 168 -7.69 11.02 0.82
C PRO A 168 -8.23 10.16 -0.34
N PHE A 169 -7.39 9.92 -1.36
CA PHE A 169 -7.71 9.12 -2.55
C PHE A 169 -7.05 7.74 -2.52
N GLN A 170 -7.81 6.67 -2.76
CA GLN A 170 -7.23 5.33 -2.93
C GLN A 170 -6.48 5.21 -4.26
N TYR A 171 -6.92 5.94 -5.29
CA TYR A 171 -6.28 5.93 -6.59
C TYR A 171 -6.26 7.34 -7.18
N ILE A 172 -5.09 7.77 -7.63
CA ILE A 172 -4.93 8.99 -8.41
C ILE A 172 -4.35 8.58 -9.76
N HIS A 173 -5.07 8.83 -10.83
CA HIS A 173 -4.57 8.71 -12.19
C HIS A 173 -4.22 10.10 -12.73
N VAL A 174 -3.11 10.22 -13.44
CA VAL A 174 -2.73 11.44 -14.15
C VAL A 174 -2.55 11.10 -15.62
N GLY A 175 -3.43 11.62 -16.47
CA GLY A 175 -3.38 11.44 -17.92
C GLY A 175 -2.35 12.33 -18.62
N ALA A 176 -1.78 13.31 -17.92
CA ALA A 176 -0.74 14.19 -18.41
C ALA A 176 0.65 13.75 -17.94
N ALA A 177 1.66 13.94 -18.79
CA ALA A 177 3.04 13.66 -18.43
C ALA A 177 3.57 14.65 -17.39
N ALA A 178 4.38 14.15 -16.47
CA ALA A 178 5.05 14.96 -15.45
C ALA A 178 6.57 14.78 -15.52
N GLU A 179 7.30 15.88 -15.28
CA GLU A 179 8.76 15.85 -15.16
C GLU A 179 9.21 15.09 -13.89
N LYS A 180 8.41 15.17 -12.82
CA LYS A 180 8.65 14.51 -11.54
C LYS A 180 7.33 14.13 -10.89
N VAL A 181 7.39 13.20 -9.92
CA VAL A 181 6.23 12.83 -9.10
C VAL A 181 5.70 14.08 -8.37
N PRO A 182 4.42 14.47 -8.57
CA PRO A 182 3.85 15.64 -7.92
C PRO A 182 3.59 15.38 -6.43
N GLN A 183 4.31 16.10 -5.56
CA GLN A 183 4.16 15.94 -4.11
C GLN A 183 2.72 16.25 -3.63
N ALA A 184 2.07 17.27 -4.20
CA ALA A 184 0.70 17.62 -3.84
C ALA A 184 -0.31 16.48 -4.08
N LEU A 185 -0.07 15.63 -5.09
CA LEU A 185 -0.89 14.44 -5.34
C LEU A 185 -0.50 13.29 -4.39
N MET A 186 0.79 13.12 -4.11
CA MET A 186 1.27 12.15 -3.12
C MET A 186 0.68 12.41 -1.74
N ASP A 187 0.62 13.67 -1.31
CA ASP A 187 0.08 14.08 -0.01
C ASP A 187 -1.44 13.81 0.11
N GLN A 188 -2.12 13.62 -1.01
CA GLN A 188 -3.56 13.35 -1.07
C GLN A 188 -3.89 11.86 -1.25
N LEU A 189 -2.89 10.98 -1.35
CA LEU A 189 -3.12 9.54 -1.36
C LEU A 189 -3.54 9.04 0.01
N ALA A 190 -4.49 8.12 0.03
CA ALA A 190 -4.82 7.32 1.20
C ALA A 190 -3.69 6.34 1.52
N ASP A 191 -3.70 5.80 2.74
CA ASP A 191 -2.85 4.68 3.12
C ASP A 191 -3.07 3.50 2.17
N GLY A 192 -1.97 3.00 1.58
CA GLY A 192 -2.01 1.95 0.55
C GLY A 192 -2.55 2.42 -0.81
N GLY A 193 -2.84 3.71 -0.97
CA GLY A 193 -3.27 4.31 -2.22
C GLY A 193 -2.18 4.29 -3.28
N ARG A 194 -2.59 4.45 -4.55
CA ARG A 194 -1.68 4.42 -5.70
C ARG A 194 -1.84 5.69 -6.53
N LEU A 195 -0.72 6.32 -6.88
CA LEU A 195 -0.63 7.36 -7.90
C LEU A 195 -0.05 6.72 -9.17
N VAL A 196 -0.74 6.88 -10.30
CA VAL A 196 -0.28 6.39 -11.60
C VAL A 196 -0.20 7.54 -12.57
N LEU A 197 0.99 7.74 -13.15
CA LEU A 197 1.26 8.83 -14.08
C LEU A 197 2.37 8.47 -15.08
N PRO A 198 2.37 9.06 -16.28
CA PRO A 198 3.54 9.06 -17.14
C PRO A 198 4.60 10.02 -16.62
N LEU A 199 5.82 9.54 -16.43
CA LEU A 199 7.01 10.35 -16.13
C LEU A 199 7.93 10.46 -17.34
N ASP A 200 8.47 11.64 -17.56
CA ASP A 200 9.47 11.86 -18.62
C ASP A 200 10.79 11.14 -18.31
N GLU A 201 11.34 10.44 -19.30
CA GLU A 201 12.62 9.76 -19.17
C GLU A 201 13.80 10.67 -19.59
N PRO A 202 14.96 10.62 -18.90
CA PRO A 202 16.12 11.47 -19.21
C PRO A 202 16.67 11.34 -20.65
N ARG A 203 16.35 10.24 -21.34
CA ARG A 203 16.81 9.97 -22.72
C ARG A 203 15.72 10.23 -23.77
N GLY A 204 14.62 10.87 -23.38
CA GLY A 204 13.41 11.05 -24.19
C GLY A 204 12.49 9.84 -24.11
N GLY A 205 11.18 10.10 -24.13
CA GLY A 205 10.14 9.09 -23.90
C GLY A 205 9.42 9.29 -22.57
N GLN A 206 8.38 8.50 -22.34
CA GLN A 206 7.59 8.52 -21.11
C GLN A 206 7.42 7.09 -20.60
N MET A 207 7.57 6.93 -19.29
CA MET A 207 7.32 5.67 -18.59
C MET A 207 6.10 5.85 -17.70
N LEU A 208 5.09 4.98 -17.88
CA LEU A 208 3.99 4.90 -16.94
C LEU A 208 4.51 4.28 -15.63
N VAL A 209 4.44 5.04 -14.54
CA VAL A 209 4.88 4.57 -13.23
C VAL A 209 3.70 4.44 -12.28
N GLU A 210 3.81 3.48 -11.36
CA GLU A 210 2.98 3.37 -10.17
C GLU A 210 3.82 3.85 -8.98
N VAL A 211 3.31 4.83 -8.25
CA VAL A 211 3.91 5.37 -7.04
C VAL A 211 2.95 5.14 -5.87
N THR A 212 3.47 4.67 -4.76
CA THR A 212 2.74 4.49 -3.51
C THR A 212 3.33 5.40 -2.45
N PRO A 213 2.55 5.86 -1.45
CA PRO A 213 3.11 6.61 -0.32
C PRO A 213 4.27 5.84 0.30
N GLY A 214 5.35 6.56 0.65
CA GLY A 214 6.44 5.97 1.40
C GLY A 214 5.93 5.38 2.71
N VAL A 215 6.54 4.28 3.15
CA VAL A 215 6.14 3.61 4.39
C VAL A 215 6.46 4.49 5.62
N ILE A 216 7.49 5.31 5.50
CA ILE A 216 7.86 6.35 6.48
C ILE A 216 7.33 7.69 5.97
N ARG A 217 6.54 8.35 6.80
CA ARG A 217 5.80 9.58 6.52
C ARG A 217 6.15 10.69 7.51
N SER A 218 6.38 10.32 8.76
CA SER A 218 6.69 11.24 9.84
C SER A 218 8.19 11.51 9.95
N ALA A 219 8.57 12.78 10.06
CA ALA A 219 9.97 13.17 10.28
C ALA A 219 10.56 12.52 11.55
N ALA A 220 9.76 12.37 12.60
CA ALA A 220 10.15 11.69 13.83
C ALA A 220 10.43 10.20 13.62
N VAL A 221 9.61 9.50 12.82
CA VAL A 221 9.81 8.07 12.51
C VAL A 221 11.04 7.88 11.61
N PHE A 222 11.20 8.73 10.60
CA PHE A 222 12.40 8.76 9.76
C PHE A 222 13.67 8.90 10.60
N ASP A 223 13.68 9.88 11.50
CA ASP A 223 14.79 10.14 12.39
C ASP A 223 15.04 8.98 13.38
N ALA A 224 14.00 8.44 14.01
CA ALA A 224 14.13 7.30 14.93
C ALA A 224 14.75 6.08 14.25
N MET A 225 14.28 5.74 13.04
CA MET A 225 14.82 4.61 12.28
C MET A 225 16.23 4.88 11.74
N THR A 226 16.56 6.12 11.41
CA THR A 226 17.91 6.51 10.94
C THR A 226 18.93 6.44 12.08
N ARG A 227 18.55 6.84 13.30
CA ARG A 227 19.43 6.78 14.48
C ARG A 227 19.58 5.37 15.04
N THR A 228 18.55 4.54 14.89
CA THR A 228 18.59 3.13 15.32
C THR A 228 19.22 2.28 14.20
N ASP A 229 20.55 2.17 14.19
CA ASP A 229 21.26 1.38 13.17
C ASP A 229 20.90 -0.11 13.28
N ARG A 230 20.05 -0.57 12.36
CA ARG A 230 19.54 -1.95 12.30
C ARG A 230 20.63 -3.01 12.25
N ALA A 231 21.80 -2.73 11.66
CA ALA A 231 22.89 -3.69 11.61
C ALA A 231 23.43 -4.05 13.00
N LYS A 232 23.33 -3.14 13.97
CA LYS A 232 23.74 -3.38 15.37
C LYS A 232 22.78 -4.28 16.15
N TYR A 233 21.62 -4.58 15.57
CA TYR A 233 20.58 -5.43 16.16
C TYR A 233 20.52 -6.83 15.54
N LEU A 234 21.46 -7.18 14.66
CA LEU A 234 21.55 -8.49 14.03
C LEU A 234 22.67 -9.34 14.61
N PRO A 235 22.53 -10.69 14.65
CA PRO A 235 23.64 -11.55 15.02
C PRO A 235 24.74 -11.46 13.96
N ILE A 236 26.00 -11.33 14.39
CA ILE A 236 27.18 -11.30 13.50
C ILE A 236 27.58 -12.73 13.06
N THR A 237 26.70 -13.73 13.22
CA THR A 237 27.02 -15.13 12.96
C THR A 237 25.94 -15.84 12.14
N GLY A 238 26.34 -16.77 11.27
CA GLY A 238 25.43 -17.75 10.67
C GLY A 238 24.74 -17.36 9.36
N GLY A 239 25.46 -16.72 8.43
CA GLY A 239 25.03 -16.58 7.03
C GLY A 239 24.32 -15.27 6.66
N SER A 240 24.00 -14.41 7.64
CA SER A 240 23.58 -13.03 7.38
C SER A 240 24.79 -12.15 7.10
N CYS A 241 24.75 -11.37 6.02
CA CYS A 241 25.75 -10.36 5.70
C CYS A 241 25.28 -8.97 6.15
N LEU A 242 26.21 -8.02 6.26
CA LEU A 242 25.89 -6.62 6.61
C LEU A 242 24.89 -5.99 5.63
N GLU A 243 24.88 -6.43 4.37
CA GLU A 243 23.94 -5.93 3.36
C GLU A 243 22.49 -6.33 3.67
N ASP A 244 22.27 -7.51 4.25
CA ASP A 244 20.92 -7.98 4.64
C ASP A 244 20.28 -7.09 5.70
N ALA A 245 21.09 -6.36 6.48
CA ALA A 245 20.60 -5.46 7.52
C ALA A 245 19.71 -4.34 6.97
N TYR A 246 19.98 -3.91 5.74
CA TYR A 246 19.31 -2.78 5.10
C TYR A 246 18.42 -3.18 3.94
N GLN A 247 18.38 -4.47 3.59
CA GLN A 247 17.37 -4.98 2.66
C GLN A 247 16.00 -4.98 3.33
N ASP A 248 14.97 -4.66 2.55
CA ASP A 248 13.59 -4.66 3.04
C ASP A 248 13.02 -6.08 3.14
N SER A 249 13.61 -6.90 4.02
CA SER A 249 13.25 -8.29 4.22
C SER A 249 13.44 -8.71 5.70
N PRO A 250 12.69 -9.72 6.17
CA PRO A 250 12.92 -10.29 7.49
C PRO A 250 14.27 -11.04 7.52
N VAL A 251 15.00 -10.92 8.63
CA VAL A 251 16.30 -11.58 8.81
C VAL A 251 16.27 -12.49 10.04
N PRO A 252 16.77 -13.74 9.97
CA PRO A 252 16.85 -14.61 11.14
C PRO A 252 17.72 -14.01 12.27
N ILE A 253 17.24 -14.11 13.51
CA ILE A 253 17.96 -13.67 14.72
C ILE A 253 18.30 -14.82 15.67
N GLY A 254 18.18 -16.06 15.17
CA GLY A 254 18.33 -17.28 15.97
C GLY A 254 17.03 -17.73 16.63
N TYR A 255 17.06 -18.88 17.30
CA TYR A 255 15.92 -19.47 18.04
C TYR A 255 14.63 -19.58 17.22
N ASN A 256 14.76 -19.77 15.90
CA ASN A 256 13.64 -19.85 14.95
C ASN A 256 12.79 -18.55 14.88
N GLN A 257 13.38 -17.41 15.28
CA GLN A 257 12.79 -16.08 15.22
C GLN A 257 13.46 -15.23 14.14
N THR A 258 12.78 -14.18 13.73
CA THR A 258 13.23 -13.20 12.74
C THR A 258 13.02 -11.80 13.25
N ILE A 259 13.94 -10.88 12.94
CA ILE A 259 13.62 -9.45 12.96
C ILE A 259 12.76 -9.14 11.73
N SER A 260 11.64 -8.44 11.91
CA SER A 260 10.72 -8.10 10.81
C SER A 260 11.38 -7.19 9.78
N ALA A 261 10.86 -7.15 8.55
CA ALA A 261 11.36 -6.26 7.51
C ALA A 261 11.31 -4.77 7.93
N PRO A 262 12.26 -3.92 7.49
CA PRO A 262 12.25 -2.48 7.71
C PRO A 262 10.89 -1.80 7.48
N HIS A 263 10.17 -2.10 6.38
CA HIS A 263 8.86 -1.50 6.13
C HIS A 263 7.83 -1.85 7.23
N MET A 264 7.89 -3.06 7.79
CA MET A 264 6.97 -3.47 8.84
C MET A 264 7.23 -2.69 10.14
N HIS A 265 8.50 -2.46 10.49
CA HIS A 265 8.84 -1.58 11.61
C HIS A 265 8.44 -0.14 11.36
N ALA A 266 8.67 0.39 10.15
CA ALA A 266 8.21 1.72 9.77
C ALA A 266 6.69 1.86 9.96
N HIS A 267 5.91 0.89 9.47
CA HIS A 267 4.46 0.90 9.62
C HIS A 267 4.00 0.91 11.09
N VAL A 268 4.61 0.07 11.93
CA VAL A 268 4.31 0.02 13.37
C VAL A 268 4.73 1.30 14.10
N LEU A 269 5.87 1.88 13.74
CA LEU A 269 6.36 3.14 14.29
C LEU A 269 5.47 4.33 13.88
N GLU A 270 4.96 4.37 12.64
CA GLU A 270 3.99 5.40 12.21
C GLU A 270 2.68 5.30 13.00
N LEU A 271 2.13 4.10 13.18
CA LEU A 271 0.92 3.89 13.98
C LEU A 271 1.13 4.28 15.44
N GLY A 272 2.26 3.88 16.01
CA GLY A 272 2.61 4.22 17.38
C GLY A 272 2.84 5.72 17.54
N TYR A 273 3.59 6.36 16.64
CA TYR A 273 3.82 7.81 16.67
C TYR A 273 2.52 8.59 16.58
N ALA A 274 1.62 8.25 15.65
CA ALA A 274 0.30 8.89 15.52
C ALA A 274 -0.57 8.70 16.77
N THR A 275 -0.36 7.64 17.55
CA THR A 275 -1.09 7.39 18.80
C THR A 275 -0.51 8.16 19.98
N ILE A 276 0.82 8.36 20.01
CA ILE A 276 1.54 8.87 21.19
C ILE A 276 2.06 10.30 21.03
N SER A 277 1.99 10.90 19.84
CA SER A 277 2.62 12.21 19.56
C SER A 277 2.07 13.35 20.41
N ASP A 278 0.79 13.29 20.77
CA ASP A 278 0.11 14.31 21.59
C ASP A 278 -0.08 13.88 23.06
N VAL A 279 0.56 12.78 23.45
CA VAL A 279 0.48 12.23 24.82
C VAL A 279 1.67 12.75 25.64
N ASP A 280 1.40 13.27 26.83
CA ASP A 280 2.44 13.55 27.82
C ASP A 280 2.92 12.25 28.49
N LYS A 281 4.24 12.04 28.55
CA LYS A 281 4.88 10.83 29.09
C LYS A 281 4.30 9.53 28.54
N PRO A 282 4.33 9.33 27.21
CA PRO A 282 3.72 8.16 26.59
C PRO A 282 4.37 6.87 27.09
N ARG A 283 3.57 5.80 27.15
CA ARG A 283 3.99 4.48 27.65
C ARG A 283 3.71 3.46 26.56
N VAL A 284 4.76 2.80 26.09
CA VAL A 284 4.71 1.86 24.97
C VAL A 284 5.12 0.47 25.44
N LEU A 285 4.35 -0.55 25.08
CA LEU A 285 4.66 -1.96 25.35
C LEU A 285 4.97 -2.70 24.05
N ASP A 286 6.19 -3.22 23.92
CA ASP A 286 6.67 -4.01 22.79
C ASP A 286 6.77 -5.48 23.21
N ILE A 287 5.85 -6.32 22.74
CA ILE A 287 5.78 -7.75 23.08
C ILE A 287 6.42 -8.58 21.99
N GLY A 288 7.41 -9.38 22.35
CA GLY A 288 8.26 -10.08 21.38
C GLY A 288 9.40 -9.19 20.91
N ALA A 289 10.08 -8.52 21.86
CA ALA A 289 11.14 -7.56 21.59
C ALA A 289 12.27 -8.13 20.72
N GLY A 290 12.49 -9.46 20.74
CA GLY A 290 13.37 -10.16 19.80
C GLY A 290 14.82 -9.66 19.86
N SER A 291 15.21 -8.85 18.88
CA SER A 291 16.54 -8.23 18.83
C SER A 291 16.68 -6.93 19.63
N GLY A 292 15.57 -6.33 20.05
CA GLY A 292 15.51 -5.01 20.72
C GLY A 292 15.42 -3.81 19.78
N TYR A 293 15.45 -4.01 18.45
CA TYR A 293 15.46 -2.92 17.46
C TYR A 293 14.23 -2.02 17.59
N LEU A 294 13.03 -2.61 17.55
CA LEU A 294 11.78 -1.86 17.58
C LEU A 294 11.59 -1.16 18.93
N THR A 295 11.96 -1.82 20.03
CA THR A 295 11.98 -1.24 21.37
C THR A 295 12.85 0.02 21.43
N ALA A 296 14.05 -0.01 20.84
CA ALA A 296 14.95 1.14 20.80
C ALA A 296 14.43 2.27 19.89
N SER A 297 13.85 1.92 18.72
CA SER A 297 13.23 2.90 17.83
C SER A 297 12.05 3.61 18.49
N PHE A 298 11.19 2.90 19.23
CA PHE A 298 10.16 3.54 20.06
C PHE A 298 10.78 4.40 21.16
N GLY A 299 11.90 3.97 21.75
CA GLY A 299 12.64 4.75 22.75
C GLY A 299 13.01 6.14 22.21
N ARG A 300 13.49 6.21 20.97
CA ARG A 300 13.78 7.48 20.29
C ARG A 300 12.54 8.35 20.07
N LEU A 301 11.36 7.76 19.81
CA LEU A 301 10.11 8.49 19.61
C LEU A 301 9.54 9.08 20.91
N VAL A 302 9.64 8.35 22.02
CA VAL A 302 9.08 8.78 23.31
C VAL A 302 10.00 9.69 24.12
N ASP A 303 11.29 9.71 23.78
CA ASP A 303 12.34 10.47 24.49
C ASP A 303 11.96 11.94 24.67
N ALA A 304 11.56 12.60 23.58
CA ALA A 304 11.22 14.02 23.58
C ALA A 304 10.04 14.38 24.51
N ALA A 305 9.21 13.40 24.89
CA ALA A 305 8.03 13.55 25.72
C ALA A 305 8.18 12.93 27.12
N ASP A 306 9.41 12.62 27.56
CA ASP A 306 9.69 11.95 28.86
C ASP A 306 8.87 10.65 29.04
N GLY A 307 8.68 9.93 27.93
CA GLY A 307 7.95 8.67 27.91
C GLY A 307 8.85 7.45 28.16
N HIS A 308 8.22 6.27 28.20
CA HIS A 308 8.88 5.01 28.54
C HIS A 308 8.46 3.86 27.64
N VAL A 309 9.43 3.04 27.21
CA VAL A 309 9.19 1.82 26.44
C VAL A 309 9.53 0.56 27.24
N PHE A 310 8.60 -0.39 27.24
CA PHE A 310 8.75 -1.68 27.91
C PHE A 310 8.84 -2.78 26.85
N GLY A 311 10.02 -3.35 26.64
CA GLY A 311 10.21 -4.50 25.76
C GLY A 311 10.12 -5.80 26.54
N LEU A 312 9.21 -6.70 26.16
CA LEU A 312 9.06 -8.03 26.74
C LEU A 312 9.53 -9.08 25.74
N GLU A 313 10.39 -9.98 26.19
CA GLU A 313 10.83 -11.14 25.41
C GLU A 313 10.69 -12.41 26.25
N LEU A 314 10.11 -13.46 25.65
CA LEU A 314 9.85 -14.71 26.36
C LEU A 314 11.11 -15.57 26.48
N LEU A 315 11.94 -15.61 25.43
CA LEU A 315 13.12 -16.47 25.40
C LEU A 315 14.29 -15.78 26.13
N PRO A 316 14.84 -16.36 27.21
CA PRO A 316 15.90 -15.72 27.99
C PRO A 316 17.12 -15.31 27.15
N GLN A 317 17.47 -16.12 26.15
CA GLN A 317 18.60 -15.86 25.26
C GLN A 317 18.36 -14.66 24.34
N LEU A 318 17.12 -14.49 23.83
CA LEU A 318 16.76 -13.31 23.04
C LEU A 318 16.60 -12.07 23.92
N ALA A 319 16.07 -12.21 25.14
CA ALA A 319 16.00 -11.09 26.09
C ALA A 319 17.40 -10.55 26.41
N GLN A 320 18.37 -11.45 26.62
CA GLN A 320 19.77 -11.08 26.81
C GLN A 320 20.40 -10.49 25.55
N PHE A 321 20.10 -11.05 24.37
CA PHE A 321 20.55 -10.54 23.08
C PHE A 321 20.06 -9.11 22.83
N ALA A 322 18.77 -8.86 23.02
CA ALA A 322 18.17 -7.53 22.92
C ALA A 322 18.84 -6.53 23.86
N LYS A 323 19.01 -6.91 25.13
CA LYS A 323 19.67 -6.04 26.12
C LYS A 323 21.10 -5.70 25.71
N LYS A 324 21.85 -6.68 25.20
CA LYS A 324 23.21 -6.47 24.73
C LYS A 324 23.27 -5.54 23.50
N ASN A 325 22.37 -5.72 22.53
CA ASN A 325 22.33 -4.87 21.34
C ASN A 325 22.05 -3.42 21.72
N VAL A 326 21.02 -3.18 22.55
CA VAL A 326 20.70 -1.82 23.02
C VAL A 326 21.84 -1.23 23.84
N GLN A 327 22.48 -2.01 24.74
CA GLN A 327 23.65 -1.54 25.48
C GLN A 327 24.84 -1.16 24.58
N GLN A 328 24.97 -1.76 23.41
CA GLN A 328 26.06 -1.47 22.47
C GLN A 328 25.72 -0.32 21.52
N ALA A 329 24.47 -0.21 21.08
CA ALA A 329 24.03 0.71 20.04
C ALA A 329 23.43 2.01 20.60
N ASP A 330 22.71 1.92 21.71
CA ASP A 330 21.80 2.95 22.23
C ASP A 330 21.79 2.96 23.77
N ALA A 331 22.98 2.83 24.39
CA ALA A 331 23.15 2.77 25.84
C ALA A 331 22.52 3.97 26.56
N ASP A 332 22.49 5.14 25.91
CA ASP A 332 21.90 6.36 26.45
C ASP A 332 20.41 6.20 26.79
N LEU A 333 19.65 5.46 25.97
CA LEU A 333 18.23 5.20 26.21
C LEU A 333 18.02 4.31 27.43
N LEU A 334 18.91 3.34 27.65
CA LEU A 334 18.85 2.43 28.79
C LEU A 334 19.31 3.12 30.08
N ASP A 335 20.42 3.85 30.04
CA ASP A 335 21.05 4.48 31.20
C ASP A 335 20.17 5.59 31.78
N ARG A 336 19.49 6.34 30.92
CA ARG A 336 18.52 7.35 31.34
C ARG A 336 17.14 6.78 31.67
N GLY A 337 16.92 5.48 31.43
CA GLY A 337 15.67 4.80 31.72
C GLY A 337 14.52 5.14 30.77
N VAL A 338 14.80 5.55 29.53
CA VAL A 338 13.75 5.77 28.49
C VAL A 338 13.14 4.44 28.04
N LEU A 339 13.91 3.34 28.13
CA LEU A 339 13.41 2.00 27.87
C LEU A 339 13.86 0.99 28.91
N SER A 340 13.14 -0.13 28.97
CA SER A 340 13.50 -1.29 29.78
C SER A 340 13.19 -2.59 29.04
N LEU A 341 14.05 -3.61 29.21
CA LEU A 341 13.91 -4.92 28.58
C LEU A 341 13.75 -6.01 29.64
N HIS A 342 12.73 -6.85 29.49
CA HIS A 342 12.32 -7.84 30.47
C HIS A 342 12.21 -9.23 29.83
N CYS A 343 12.79 -10.23 30.49
CA CYS A 343 12.50 -11.63 30.18
C CYS A 343 11.15 -11.99 30.79
N HIS A 344 10.06 -11.86 30.03
CA HIS A 344 8.69 -11.95 30.54
C HIS A 344 7.74 -12.57 29.51
N ASN A 345 6.69 -13.24 29.99
CA ASN A 345 5.66 -13.80 29.12
C ASN A 345 4.67 -12.70 28.67
N GLY A 346 4.76 -12.35 27.38
CA GLY A 346 3.93 -11.32 26.76
C GLY A 346 2.41 -11.54 26.87
N TRP A 347 1.94 -12.78 27.05
CA TRP A 347 0.50 -13.04 27.27
C TRP A 347 -0.07 -12.36 28.51
N HIS A 348 0.78 -12.01 29.48
CA HIS A 348 0.36 -11.33 30.71
C HIS A 348 0.46 -9.80 30.60
N GLY A 349 1.03 -9.26 29.53
CA GLY A 349 1.41 -7.85 29.45
C GLY A 349 2.37 -7.47 30.58
N LEU A 350 2.18 -6.27 31.13
CA LEU A 350 2.92 -5.80 32.31
C LEU A 350 2.00 -4.95 33.20
N PRO A 351 1.09 -5.58 33.98
CA PRO A 351 0.00 -4.88 34.68
C PRO A 351 0.46 -3.82 35.69
N THR A 352 1.63 -4.00 36.30
CA THR A 352 2.21 -3.04 37.25
C THR A 352 2.62 -1.73 36.60
N GLU A 353 2.80 -1.74 35.28
CA GLU A 353 3.23 -0.60 34.47
C GLU A 353 2.09 -0.07 33.59
N ALA A 354 0.90 -0.65 33.67
CA ALA A 354 -0.29 -0.17 32.98
C ALA A 354 -0.70 1.23 33.52
N SER A 355 -1.30 2.10 32.72
CA SER A 355 -1.85 1.85 31.37
C SER A 355 -0.87 2.22 30.24
N PHE A 356 -0.99 1.54 29.09
CA PHE A 356 -0.17 1.78 27.90
C PHE A 356 -0.93 2.56 26.84
N HIS A 357 -0.27 3.54 26.24
CA HIS A 357 -0.82 4.32 25.13
C HIS A 357 -0.70 3.57 23.81
N PHE A 358 0.35 2.76 23.66
CA PHE A 358 0.52 1.89 22.50
C PHE A 358 1.06 0.53 22.94
N ILE A 359 0.48 -0.55 22.40
CA ILE A 359 0.96 -1.92 22.58
C ILE A 359 1.16 -2.52 21.20
N PHE A 360 2.35 -3.07 20.94
CA PHE A 360 2.61 -3.88 19.76
C PHE A 360 2.90 -5.32 20.17
N VAL A 361 2.37 -6.27 19.41
CA VAL A 361 2.69 -7.69 19.56
C VAL A 361 3.39 -8.16 18.29
N GLY A 362 4.70 -8.36 18.37
CA GLY A 362 5.57 -8.85 17.28
C GLY A 362 5.43 -10.35 16.98
N ALA A 363 4.28 -10.95 17.31
CA ALA A 363 3.97 -12.36 17.09
C ALA A 363 2.46 -12.57 16.93
N ALA A 364 2.07 -13.51 16.09
CA ALA A 364 0.67 -13.76 15.76
C ALA A 364 -0.10 -14.47 16.87
N VAL A 365 -1.37 -14.07 17.04
CA VAL A 365 -2.33 -14.67 17.97
C VAL A 365 -3.56 -15.17 17.24
N THR A 366 -4.31 -16.09 17.86
CA THR A 366 -5.61 -16.53 17.33
C THR A 366 -6.71 -15.50 17.57
N SER A 367 -6.57 -14.67 18.59
CA SER A 367 -7.45 -13.56 18.95
C SER A 367 -6.70 -12.60 19.86
N ALA A 368 -7.07 -11.32 19.85
CA ALA A 368 -6.45 -10.31 20.70
C ALA A 368 -6.60 -10.70 22.18
N PRO A 369 -5.50 -10.81 22.95
CA PRO A 369 -5.60 -11.19 24.37
C PRO A 369 -6.30 -10.10 25.19
N GLN A 370 -7.39 -10.45 25.88
CA GLN A 370 -8.13 -9.50 26.72
C GLN A 370 -7.24 -8.82 27.77
N VAL A 371 -6.26 -9.55 28.32
CA VAL A 371 -5.28 -9.03 29.28
C VAL A 371 -4.50 -7.83 28.74
N LEU A 372 -4.21 -7.78 27.44
CA LEU A 372 -3.53 -6.65 26.81
C LEU A 372 -4.49 -5.49 26.54
N LEU A 373 -5.72 -5.80 26.13
CA LEU A 373 -6.78 -4.80 25.93
C LEU A 373 -7.11 -4.06 27.24
N ASP A 374 -7.15 -4.78 28.36
CA ASP A 374 -7.41 -4.22 29.69
C ASP A 374 -6.31 -3.27 30.16
N GLN A 375 -5.08 -3.41 29.63
CA GLN A 375 -3.92 -2.59 29.95
C GLN A 375 -3.77 -1.36 29.05
N LEU A 376 -4.64 -1.18 28.04
CA LEU A 376 -4.64 0.04 27.22
C LEU A 376 -5.17 1.25 28.01
N ALA A 377 -4.52 2.39 27.88
CA ALA A 377 -5.09 3.68 28.26
C ALA A 377 -6.33 3.99 27.41
N ASP A 378 -7.22 4.87 27.87
CA ASP A 378 -8.29 5.35 26.99
C ASP A 378 -7.70 6.12 25.81
N GLY A 379 -8.20 5.86 24.60
CA GLY A 379 -7.58 6.32 23.34
C GLY A 379 -6.34 5.53 22.92
N GLY A 380 -5.81 4.64 23.77
CA GLY A 380 -4.66 3.81 23.45
C GLY A 380 -4.94 2.74 22.38
N GLN A 381 -3.89 2.28 21.72
CA GLN A 381 -3.97 1.36 20.58
C GLN A 381 -3.15 0.08 20.80
N LEU A 382 -3.76 -1.07 20.51
CA LEU A 382 -3.08 -2.36 20.37
C LEU A 382 -2.96 -2.69 18.88
N VAL A 383 -1.74 -2.97 18.42
CA VAL A 383 -1.47 -3.48 17.07
C VAL A 383 -0.93 -4.91 17.19
N VAL A 384 -1.64 -5.85 16.55
CA VAL A 384 -1.36 -7.28 16.70
C VAL A 384 -1.70 -8.06 15.42
N PRO A 385 -0.83 -8.99 14.97
CA PRO A 385 -1.17 -9.94 13.91
C PRO A 385 -2.15 -11.00 14.43
N ILE A 386 -3.28 -11.19 13.73
CA ILE A 386 -4.32 -12.16 14.08
C ILE A 386 -4.49 -13.17 12.93
N ASP A 387 -4.54 -14.46 13.28
CA ASP A 387 -4.83 -15.54 12.32
C ASP A 387 -6.24 -15.36 11.70
N GLU A 388 -6.36 -15.46 10.37
CA GLU A 388 -7.65 -15.33 9.68
C GLU A 388 -8.37 -16.69 9.53
N PRO A 389 -9.73 -16.74 9.62
CA PRO A 389 -10.49 -17.99 9.53
C PRO A 389 -10.29 -18.78 8.23
N ARG A 390 -9.93 -18.10 7.13
CA ARG A 390 -9.71 -18.70 5.81
C ARG A 390 -8.23 -19.00 5.53
N GLY A 391 -7.38 -18.90 6.55
CA GLY A 391 -5.92 -19.03 6.44
C GLY A 391 -5.22 -17.69 6.20
N GLY A 392 -3.95 -17.63 6.58
CA GLY A 392 -3.17 -16.39 6.60
C GLY A 392 -3.32 -15.61 7.91
N GLN A 393 -2.70 -14.43 7.96
CA GLN A 393 -2.78 -13.52 9.09
C GLN A 393 -3.04 -12.10 8.58
N ALA A 394 -3.67 -11.29 9.42
CA ALA A 394 -3.82 -9.87 9.18
C ALA A 394 -3.28 -9.08 10.37
N LEU A 395 -2.56 -8.00 10.10
CA LEU A 395 -2.25 -6.99 11.11
C LEU A 395 -3.54 -6.24 11.45
N VAL A 396 -3.90 -6.19 12.72
CA VAL A 396 -5.13 -5.56 13.20
C VAL A 396 -4.76 -4.50 14.22
N SER A 397 -5.36 -3.31 14.07
CA SER A 397 -5.35 -2.25 15.07
C SER A 397 -6.63 -2.32 15.90
N ILE A 398 -6.50 -2.14 17.21
CA ILE A 398 -7.60 -2.12 18.16
C ILE A 398 -7.42 -0.90 19.07
N THR A 399 -8.31 0.09 18.93
CA THR A 399 -8.27 1.32 19.73
C THR A 399 -9.31 1.28 20.84
N ARG A 400 -8.90 1.60 22.08
CA ARG A 400 -9.80 1.72 23.22
C ARG A 400 -10.59 3.04 23.15
N ARG A 401 -11.91 2.96 23.35
CA ARG A 401 -12.85 4.09 23.44
C ARG A 401 -13.75 3.88 24.66
N GLY A 402 -13.34 4.40 25.81
CA GLY A 402 -13.96 4.17 27.11
C GLY A 402 -13.99 2.69 27.47
N ALA A 403 -15.19 2.10 27.48
CA ALA A 403 -15.43 0.68 27.76
C ALA A 403 -15.47 -0.20 26.49
N SER A 404 -15.31 0.39 25.30
CA SER A 404 -15.42 -0.31 24.01
C SER A 404 -14.08 -0.35 23.26
N PHE A 405 -13.99 -1.26 22.30
CA PHE A 405 -12.81 -1.44 21.44
C PHE A 405 -13.22 -1.35 19.97
N VAL A 406 -12.52 -0.52 19.21
CA VAL A 406 -12.74 -0.34 17.77
C VAL A 406 -11.66 -1.11 17.01
N HIS A 407 -12.07 -2.09 16.22
CA HIS A 407 -11.17 -2.95 15.45
C HIS A 407 -11.05 -2.48 14.01
N GLN A 408 -9.83 -2.41 13.50
CA GLN A 408 -9.54 -2.10 12.11
C GLN A 408 -8.51 -3.10 11.57
N LYS A 409 -8.87 -3.80 10.49
CA LYS A 409 -7.92 -4.61 9.72
C LYS A 409 -7.03 -3.66 8.91
N LEU A 410 -5.72 -3.78 9.05
CA LEU A 410 -4.76 -2.91 8.39
C LEU A 410 -4.27 -3.52 7.08
N MET A 411 -3.61 -4.68 7.17
CA MET A 411 -2.97 -5.33 6.03
C MET A 411 -2.77 -6.83 6.27
N PRO A 412 -2.61 -7.65 5.22
CA PRO A 412 -2.09 -9.01 5.35
C PRO A 412 -0.71 -9.01 6.02
N ALA A 413 -0.43 -10.03 6.82
CA ALA A 413 0.82 -10.17 7.56
C ALA A 413 1.28 -11.63 7.62
N CYS A 414 2.54 -11.84 8.03
CA CYS A 414 3.08 -13.16 8.31
C CYS A 414 4.11 -13.05 9.44
N PHE A 415 3.70 -13.44 10.65
CA PHE A 415 4.49 -13.42 11.86
C PHE A 415 4.59 -14.82 12.46
N VAL A 416 5.66 -15.03 13.23
CA VAL A 416 5.82 -16.18 14.11
C VAL A 416 4.73 -16.19 15.19
N PRO A 417 4.28 -17.36 15.69
CA PRO A 417 3.19 -17.43 16.67
C PRO A 417 3.63 -16.98 18.08
N LEU A 418 2.75 -16.28 18.79
CA LEU A 418 2.95 -15.94 20.21
C LEU A 418 2.70 -17.17 21.08
N VAL A 419 3.77 -17.79 21.58
CA VAL A 419 3.67 -19.03 22.38
C VAL A 419 3.34 -18.75 23.85
N ARG A 420 2.61 -19.67 24.51
CA ARG A 420 2.11 -19.48 25.89
C ARG A 420 3.09 -19.82 27.01
N GLY A 421 4.21 -20.47 26.72
CA GLY A 421 5.22 -20.81 27.75
C GLY A 421 6.09 -22.03 27.44
N GLU A 422 5.63 -22.94 26.59
CA GLU A 422 6.47 -24.02 26.05
C GLU A 422 6.61 -23.84 24.53
N LEU A 423 7.85 -23.86 24.04
CA LEU A 423 8.15 -23.92 22.60
C LEU A 423 7.46 -25.16 22.03
N ALA A 424 6.32 -24.98 21.37
CA ALA A 424 5.65 -26.06 20.68
C ALA A 424 6.61 -26.64 19.63
N GLN A 425 7.06 -27.88 19.83
CA GLN A 425 7.74 -28.63 18.78
C GLN A 425 6.81 -28.72 17.57
N LYS A 426 7.24 -28.11 16.46
CA LYS A 426 6.72 -28.24 15.08
C LYS A 426 5.20 -28.48 14.98
N ARG A 427 4.45 -27.47 14.56
CA ARG A 427 3.27 -27.74 13.73
C ARG A 427 3.75 -28.36 12.40
N ARG A 428 3.61 -29.69 12.28
CA ARG A 428 3.69 -30.39 10.99
C ARG A 428 2.54 -29.87 10.11
N GLY A 429 2.87 -29.23 9.00
CA GLY A 429 1.85 -28.72 8.08
C GLY A 429 2.36 -27.89 6.91
N LEU A 430 3.59 -28.10 6.44
CA LEU A 430 4.02 -27.73 5.09
C LEU A 430 4.70 -28.97 4.52
N GLY A 431 4.10 -29.51 3.45
CA GLY A 431 4.53 -30.75 2.84
C GLY A 431 6.02 -30.72 2.51
N LYS A 432 6.75 -31.69 3.06
CA LYS A 432 8.05 -32.06 2.50
C LYS A 432 7.79 -32.70 1.15
N THR A 433 8.17 -32.03 0.07
CA THR A 433 8.61 -32.75 -1.12
C THR A 433 10.13 -32.77 -1.05
N GLN A 434 10.68 -33.89 -0.57
CA GLN A 434 12.06 -34.26 -0.82
C GLN A 434 12.22 -34.37 -2.33
N CYS A 435 13.05 -33.51 -2.93
CA CYS A 435 13.65 -33.82 -4.23
C CYS A 435 14.64 -34.97 -4.00
N GLU A 436 14.21 -36.19 -4.32
CA GLU A 436 15.13 -37.29 -4.60
C GLU A 436 15.86 -36.96 -5.91
N LEU A 437 17.19 -36.88 -5.82
CA LEU A 437 18.09 -36.87 -6.95
C LEU A 437 18.03 -38.26 -7.61
N ASN A 438 17.37 -38.38 -8.75
CA ASN A 438 17.65 -39.42 -9.74
C ASN A 438 17.47 -38.85 -11.14
N GLY A 439 18.43 -39.20 -12.00
CA GLY A 439 18.86 -38.39 -13.13
C GLY A 439 17.83 -38.13 -14.22
N PHE A 440 17.87 -36.91 -14.75
CA PHE A 440 17.57 -36.59 -16.14
C PHE A 440 18.41 -35.37 -16.56
N GLU A 441 18.97 -35.43 -17.76
CA GLU A 441 19.91 -34.46 -18.33
C GLU A 441 19.39 -33.01 -18.31
N THR A 442 20.25 -32.10 -17.86
CA THR A 442 20.09 -30.65 -18.04
C THR A 442 20.13 -30.28 -19.52
N LYS A 443 18.99 -29.87 -20.07
CA LYS A 443 18.96 -28.97 -21.24
C LYS A 443 18.69 -27.55 -20.76
N LEU A 444 19.73 -26.72 -20.81
CA LEU A 444 19.61 -25.26 -20.73
C LEU A 444 18.66 -24.77 -21.83
N LEU A 445 17.58 -24.08 -21.45
CA LEU A 445 16.86 -23.18 -22.33
C LEU A 445 17.09 -21.75 -21.82
N HIS A 446 17.90 -21.01 -22.55
CA HIS A 446 18.04 -19.57 -22.38
C HIS A 446 16.71 -18.89 -22.76
N ALA A 447 16.05 -18.26 -21.79
CA ALA A 447 14.98 -17.29 -22.05
C ALA A 447 15.54 -15.89 -21.80
N THR A 448 15.99 -15.25 -22.87
CA THR A 448 16.21 -13.81 -22.92
C THR A 448 14.85 -13.12 -22.88
N HIS A 449 14.52 -12.44 -21.78
CA HIS A 449 13.91 -11.10 -21.74
C HIS A 449 13.67 -10.73 -20.27
N SER A 450 14.47 -9.78 -19.78
CA SER A 450 14.30 -9.19 -18.44
C SER A 450 13.30 -8.06 -18.54
N PHE A 451 12.20 -8.12 -17.80
CA PHE A 451 11.49 -6.91 -17.38
C PHE A 451 11.99 -6.58 -15.97
N ARG A 452 12.74 -5.47 -15.85
CA ARG A 452 13.16 -4.90 -14.58
C ARG A 452 12.05 -4.00 -14.07
N THR A 453 11.33 -4.44 -13.05
CA THR A 453 10.60 -3.53 -12.16
C THR A 453 11.63 -2.92 -11.22
N ILE A 454 11.98 -1.65 -11.43
CA ILE A 454 12.82 -0.91 -10.48
C ILE A 454 11.87 -0.12 -9.58
N ARG A 455 11.68 -0.60 -8.35
CA ARG A 455 11.13 0.21 -7.26
C ARG A 455 12.26 1.17 -6.83
N GLN A 456 12.02 2.48 -6.88
CA GLN A 456 12.87 3.48 -6.25
C GLN A 456 12.20 3.97 -4.98
#